data_AF-A0A3A6TDQ3-F1
#
_entry.id   AF-A0A3A6TDQ3-F1
#
_cell.length_a   1.000
_cell.length_b   1.000
_cell.length_c   1.000
_cell.angle_alpha   90.00
_cell.angle_beta   90.00
_cell.angle_gamma   90.00
#
_symmetry.space_group_name_H-M   'P 1'
#
loop_
_entity.id
_entity.type
_entity.pdbx_description
1 polymer ?
#
loop_
_entity_poly.entity_id
_entity_poly.type
_entity_poly.pdbx_seq_one_letter_code
_entity_poly.pdbx_strand_id
1 'polypeptide(L)'
;MRDNHPVWDVYDQLRTARLNEKYYGAQLQKHEQWNFWSEIIVAITSSSSAIASFAFWNTETGSDIWKFLLVLSAVIATIKPLINLTKKIRLYEELLAGYRLLCHDLKDLKIDITQSQSYTKNHQLKFKKIIEKQRTLAAKSPERTENEKTKLACQEAVIKEYPINSFFIPGT
;
A
#
# COMPACT_ATOMS: atom_id res chain seq x y z
N MET A 1 -1.90 -1.94 -32.60
CA MET A 1 -3.36 -2.14 -32.42
C MET A 1 -3.51 -3.15 -31.30
N ARG A 2 -4.45 -2.96 -30.37
CA ARG A 2 -4.69 -3.94 -29.31
C ARG A 2 -5.41 -5.11 -29.97
N ASP A 3 -4.74 -6.25 -30.14
CA ASP A 3 -5.41 -7.45 -30.65
C ASP A 3 -6.57 -7.77 -29.71
N ASN A 4 -7.75 -8.07 -30.26
CA ASN A 4 -8.98 -8.30 -29.50
C ASN A 4 -8.98 -9.65 -28.75
N HIS A 5 -7.80 -10.14 -28.38
CA HIS A 5 -7.60 -11.45 -27.76
C HIS A 5 -7.91 -11.39 -26.26
N PRO A 6 -8.72 -12.31 -25.70
CA PRO A 6 -9.17 -12.27 -24.30
C PRO A 6 -8.04 -12.39 -23.26
N VAL A 7 -6.84 -12.81 -23.67
CA VAL A 7 -5.66 -12.83 -22.79
C VAL A 7 -5.31 -11.44 -22.24
N TRP A 8 -5.67 -10.38 -22.96
CA TRP A 8 -5.43 -9.00 -22.51
C TRP A 8 -6.13 -8.68 -21.20
N ASP A 9 -7.29 -9.29 -20.93
CA ASP A 9 -7.97 -9.13 -19.64
C ASP A 9 -7.10 -9.64 -18.49
N VAL A 10 -6.35 -10.72 -18.70
CA VAL A 10 -5.42 -11.25 -17.70
C VAL A 10 -4.28 -10.26 -17.44
N TYR A 11 -3.72 -9.69 -18.51
CA TYR A 11 -2.59 -8.76 -18.40
C TYR A 11 -2.98 -7.40 -17.83
N ASP A 12 -4.15 -6.89 -18.18
CA ASP A 12 -4.72 -5.68 -17.59
C ASP A 12 -4.98 -5.88 -16.10
N GLN A 13 -5.48 -7.05 -15.71
CA GLN A 13 -5.70 -7.35 -14.30
C GLN A 13 -4.39 -7.56 -13.54
N LEU A 14 -3.37 -8.13 -14.17
CA LEU A 14 -2.04 -8.23 -13.56
C LEU A 14 -1.49 -6.83 -13.26
N ARG A 15 -1.60 -5.92 -14.21
CA ARG A 15 -1.17 -4.52 -14.03
C ARG A 15 -2.01 -3.82 -12.96
N THR A 16 -3.32 -4.04 -12.94
CA THR A 16 -4.22 -3.48 -11.92
C THR A 16 -3.91 -4.01 -10.52
N ALA A 17 -3.66 -5.32 -10.39
CA ALA A 17 -3.26 -5.94 -9.13
C ALA A 17 -1.94 -5.38 -8.62
N ARG A 18 -0.95 -5.23 -9.51
CA ARG A 18 0.35 -4.65 -9.18
C ARG A 18 0.25 -3.17 -8.79
N LEU A 19 -0.63 -2.42 -9.46
CA LEU A 19 -0.93 -1.03 -9.12
C LEU A 19 -1.46 -0.93 -7.69
N ASN A 20 -2.47 -1.73 -7.37
CA ASN A 20 -3.06 -1.77 -6.03
C ASN A 20 -2.04 -2.19 -4.97
N GLU A 21 -1.20 -3.19 -5.25
CA GLU A 21 -0.11 -3.60 -4.36
C GLU A 21 0.82 -2.43 -4.03
N LYS A 22 1.28 -1.67 -5.04
CA LYS A 22 2.16 -0.50 -4.82
C LYS A 22 1.44 0.62 -4.09
N TYR A 23 0.20 0.90 -4.48
CA TYR A 23 -0.61 1.97 -3.91
C TYR A 23 -0.87 1.74 -2.41
N TYR A 24 -1.40 0.57 -2.05
CA TYR A 24 -1.68 0.24 -0.65
C TYR A 24 -0.40 0.05 0.16
N GLY A 25 0.71 -0.37 -0.47
CA GLY A 25 2.03 -0.37 0.17
C GLY A 25 2.51 1.02 0.55
N ALA A 26 2.35 2.01 -0.34
CA ALA A 26 2.71 3.40 -0.06
C ALA A 26 1.83 4.01 1.04
N GLN A 27 0.53 3.70 1.03
CA GLN A 27 -0.41 4.18 2.05
C GLN A 27 -0.12 3.54 3.42
N LEU A 28 0.19 2.24 3.45
CA LEU A 28 0.63 1.54 4.67
C LEU A 28 1.87 2.22 5.27
N GLN A 29 2.93 2.38 4.46
CA GLN A 29 4.19 2.98 4.91
C GLN A 29 3.97 4.39 5.47
N LYS A 30 3.11 5.19 4.83
CA LYS A 30 2.74 6.51 5.34
C LYS A 30 2.13 6.38 6.74
N HIS A 31 1.10 5.54 6.91
CA HIS A 31 0.43 5.37 8.20
C HIS A 31 1.35 4.83 9.31
N GLU A 32 2.26 3.91 8.97
CA GLU A 32 3.29 3.41 9.88
C GLU A 32 4.24 4.52 10.33
N GLN A 33 4.73 5.36 9.40
CA GLN A 33 5.59 6.49 9.72
C GLN A 33 4.89 7.49 10.65
N TRP A 34 3.62 7.83 10.39
CA TRP A 34 2.84 8.69 11.28
C TRP A 34 2.71 8.09 12.68
N ASN A 35 2.41 6.79 12.78
CA ASN A 35 2.30 6.12 14.08
C ASN A 35 3.65 6.12 14.81
N PHE A 36 4.73 5.75 14.14
CA PHE A 36 6.08 5.71 14.68
C PHE A 36 6.54 7.06 15.23
N TRP A 37 6.41 8.14 14.44
CA TRP A 37 6.78 9.48 14.89
C TRP A 37 5.90 9.98 16.04
N SER A 38 4.61 9.65 16.04
CA SER A 38 3.72 9.97 17.15
C SER A 38 4.17 9.29 18.45
N GLU A 39 4.61 8.04 18.37
CA GLU A 39 5.11 7.27 19.51
C GLU A 39 6.44 7.79 20.02
N ILE A 40 7.34 8.20 19.13
CA ILE A 40 8.58 8.86 19.51
C ILE A 40 8.31 10.15 20.29
N ILE A 41 7.44 11.03 19.78
CA ILE A 41 7.14 12.31 20.46
C ILE A 41 6.57 12.04 21.86
N VAL A 42 5.62 11.12 21.98
CA VAL A 42 5.05 10.75 23.28
C VAL A 42 6.11 10.15 24.20
N ALA A 43 6.94 9.22 23.73
CA ALA A 43 7.97 8.57 24.54
C ALA A 43 9.06 9.54 25.05
N ILE A 44 9.48 10.49 24.21
CA ILE A 44 10.46 11.54 24.57
C ILE A 44 9.88 12.42 25.69
N THR A 45 8.64 12.86 25.53
CA THR A 45 7.99 13.73 26.52
C THR A 45 7.59 13.03 27.81
N SER A 46 7.26 11.72 27.77
CA SER A 46 6.97 10.93 28.97
C SER A 46 8.23 10.62 29.79
N SER A 47 9.38 10.52 29.12
CA SER A 47 10.70 10.27 29.76
C SER A 47 11.37 11.57 30.24
N SER A 48 10.55 12.53 30.71
CA SER A 48 10.92 13.92 30.94
C SER A 48 12.10 14.10 31.90
N SER A 49 12.29 13.22 32.88
CA SER A 49 13.34 13.35 33.90
C SER A 49 14.77 13.16 33.36
N ALA A 50 14.97 12.29 32.37
CA ALA A 50 16.29 12.02 31.81
C ALA A 50 16.66 12.98 30.68
N ILE A 51 15.66 13.47 29.93
CA ILE A 51 15.88 14.32 28.77
C ILE A 51 15.91 15.79 29.18
N ALA A 52 15.03 16.22 30.10
CA ALA A 52 14.99 17.61 30.57
C ALA A 52 16.18 17.99 31.46
N SER A 53 16.97 17.03 31.95
CA SER A 53 18.19 17.29 32.73
C SER A 53 19.38 17.73 31.87
N PHE A 54 19.28 17.64 30.54
CA PHE A 54 20.30 18.19 29.64
C PHE A 54 20.39 19.71 29.76
N ALA A 55 21.62 20.22 29.92
CA ALA A 55 21.90 21.65 30.10
C ALA A 55 21.33 22.55 28.99
N PHE A 56 21.13 22.01 27.79
CA PHE A 56 20.49 22.71 26.66
C PHE A 56 19.07 23.18 26.98
N TRP A 57 18.27 22.40 27.71
CA TRP A 57 16.88 22.73 28.01
C TRP A 57 16.72 23.85 29.05
N ASN A 58 17.80 24.16 29.78
CA ASN A 58 17.85 25.28 30.72
C ASN A 58 18.11 26.63 30.03
N THR A 59 18.39 26.64 28.73
CA THR A 59 18.45 27.87 27.93
C THR A 59 17.03 28.36 27.61
N GLU A 60 16.84 29.68 27.38
CA GLU A 60 15.53 30.25 26.99
C GLU A 60 14.95 29.53 25.77
N THR A 61 15.76 29.37 24.72
CA THR A 61 15.37 28.68 23.49
C THR A 61 15.01 27.22 23.73
N GLY A 62 15.78 26.51 24.57
CA GLY A 62 15.50 25.12 24.92
C GLY A 62 14.17 24.97 25.68
N SER A 63 13.94 25.84 26.67
CA SER A 63 12.71 25.82 27.48
C SER A 63 11.45 25.99 26.63
N ASP A 64 11.48 26.90 25.65
CA ASP A 64 10.34 27.13 24.77
C ASP A 64 10.06 25.97 23.82
N ILE A 65 11.11 25.37 23.25
CA ILE A 65 10.98 24.14 22.44
C ILE A 65 10.40 23.00 23.29
N TRP A 66 10.83 22.86 24.54
CA TRP A 66 10.35 21.80 25.43
C TRP A 66 8.87 21.97 25.77
N LYS A 67 8.43 23.18 26.09
CA LYS A 67 7.01 23.49 26.31
C LYS A 67 6.16 23.18 25.08
N PHE A 68 6.65 23.55 23.89
CA PHE A 68 5.96 23.22 22.63
C PHE A 68 5.82 21.69 22.44
N LEU A 69 6.89 20.93 22.70
CA LEU A 69 6.85 19.46 22.61
C LEU A 69 5.87 18.84 23.60
N LEU A 70 5.80 19.34 24.84
CA LEU A 70 4.84 18.88 25.84
C LEU A 70 3.38 19.13 25.40
N VAL A 71 3.08 20.33 24.91
CA VAL A 71 1.74 20.66 24.39
C VAL A 71 1.39 19.77 23.19
N LEU A 72 2.32 19.63 22.24
CA LEU A 72 2.13 18.79 21.05
C LEU A 72 1.90 17.32 21.44
N SER A 73 2.67 16.79 22.37
CA SER A 73 2.53 15.42 22.88
C SER A 73 1.19 15.20 23.57
N ALA A 74 0.75 16.13 24.43
CA ALA A 74 -0.55 16.05 25.08
C ALA A 74 -1.71 16.01 24.07
N VAL A 75 -1.63 16.84 23.03
CA VAL A 75 -2.59 16.85 21.91
C VAL A 75 -2.57 15.52 21.16
N ILE A 76 -1.39 15.01 20.79
CA ILE A 76 -1.24 13.72 20.09
C ILE A 76 -1.79 12.58 20.94
N ALA A 77 -1.44 12.50 22.22
CA ALA A 77 -1.88 11.44 23.13
C ALA A 77 -3.40 11.43 23.30
N THR A 78 -4.01 12.62 23.35
CA THR A 78 -5.48 12.76 23.46
C THR A 78 -6.20 12.39 22.16
N ILE A 79 -5.61 12.74 21.00
CA ILE A 79 -6.23 12.51 19.69
C ILE A 79 -5.96 11.08 19.16
N LYS A 80 -4.86 10.42 19.57
CA LYS A 80 -4.47 9.07 19.10
C LYS A 80 -5.61 8.04 19.10
N PRO A 81 -6.43 7.88 20.18
CA PRO A 81 -7.55 6.94 20.16
C PRO A 81 -8.63 7.29 19.12
N LEU A 82 -8.79 8.56 18.74
CA LEU A 82 -9.77 9.00 17.75
C LEU A 82 -9.33 8.70 16.31
N ILE A 83 -8.03 8.76 16.01
CA ILE A 83 -7.51 8.54 14.64
C ILE A 83 -7.42 7.04 14.29
N ASN A 84 -7.33 6.15 15.29
CA ASN A 84 -7.28 4.70 15.12
C ASN A 84 -6.23 4.23 14.08
N LEU A 85 -5.03 4.83 14.11
CA LEU A 85 -3.94 4.54 13.16
C LEU A 85 -3.59 3.05 13.12
N THR A 86 -3.48 2.39 14.28
CA THR A 86 -3.19 0.95 14.37
C THR A 86 -4.23 0.10 13.64
N LYS A 87 -5.52 0.47 13.73
CA LYS A 87 -6.59 -0.23 13.00
C LYS A 87 -6.44 -0.03 11.49
N LYS A 88 -6.13 1.19 11.05
CA LYS A 88 -5.89 1.49 9.63
C LYS A 88 -4.69 0.73 9.07
N ILE A 89 -3.57 0.71 9.81
CA ILE A 89 -2.36 -0.06 9.46
C ILE A 89 -2.73 -1.52 9.22
N ARG A 90 -3.41 -2.18 10.17
CA ARG A 90 -3.85 -3.58 10.03
C ARG A 90 -4.73 -3.82 8.80
N LEU A 91 -5.67 -2.91 8.51
CA LEU A 91 -6.52 -3.01 7.33
C LEU A 91 -5.72 -2.90 6.03
N TYR A 92 -4.74 -1.99 5.96
CA TYR A 92 -3.85 -1.88 4.81
C TYR A 92 -2.91 -3.08 4.69
N GLU A 93 -2.38 -3.62 5.79
CA GLU A 93 -1.56 -4.84 5.78
C GLU A 93 -2.34 -6.03 5.22
N GLU A 94 -3.57 -6.26 5.69
CA GLU A 94 -4.43 -7.34 5.20
C GLU A 94 -4.73 -7.16 3.70
N LEU A 95 -5.08 -5.94 3.29
CA LEU A 95 -5.41 -5.64 1.90
C LEU A 95 -4.19 -5.79 0.98
N LEU A 96 -3.03 -5.31 1.43
CA LEU A 96 -1.77 -5.43 0.72
C LEU A 96 -1.35 -6.89 0.55
N ALA A 97 -1.45 -7.69 1.62
CA ALA A 97 -1.17 -9.13 1.55
C ALA A 97 -2.10 -9.83 0.53
N GLY A 98 -3.38 -9.46 0.52
CA GLY A 98 -4.34 -9.93 -0.47
C GLY A 98 -3.95 -9.59 -1.91
N TYR A 99 -3.59 -8.33 -2.20
CA TYR A 99 -3.16 -7.92 -3.54
C TYR A 99 -1.82 -8.53 -3.96
N ARG A 100 -0.89 -8.75 -3.02
CA ARG A 100 0.36 -9.49 -3.29
C ARG A 100 0.06 -10.92 -3.76
N LEU A 101 -0.78 -11.65 -3.03
CA LEU A 101 -1.20 -13.00 -3.42
C LEU A 101 -1.88 -12.99 -4.79
N LEU A 102 -2.77 -12.02 -5.05
CA LEU A 102 -3.45 -11.89 -6.32
C LEU A 102 -2.49 -11.59 -7.49
N CYS A 103 -1.49 -10.76 -7.25
CA CYS A 103 -0.42 -10.47 -8.20
C CYS A 103 0.41 -11.73 -8.51
N HIS A 104 0.71 -12.55 -7.50
CA HIS A 104 1.36 -13.84 -7.69
C HIS A 104 0.49 -14.81 -8.51
N ASP A 105 -0.78 -15.00 -8.15
CA ASP A 105 -1.72 -15.86 -8.89
C ASP A 105 -1.80 -15.48 -10.38
N LEU A 106 -1.80 -14.18 -10.70
CA LEU A 106 -1.83 -13.68 -12.08
C LEU A 106 -0.49 -13.85 -12.81
N LYS A 107 0.64 -13.75 -12.11
CA LYS A 107 1.96 -14.03 -12.69
C LYS A 107 2.09 -15.50 -13.04
N ASP A 108 1.64 -16.39 -12.16
CA ASP A 108 1.64 -17.83 -12.39
C ASP A 108 0.75 -18.16 -13.59
N LEU A 109 -0.44 -17.55 -13.68
CA LEU A 109 -1.30 -17.70 -14.86
C LEU A 109 -0.64 -17.17 -16.14
N LYS A 110 0.07 -16.04 -16.10
CA LYS A 110 0.85 -15.53 -17.24
C LYS A 110 1.91 -16.56 -17.67
N ILE A 111 2.64 -17.13 -16.72
CA ILE A 111 3.68 -18.13 -16.98
C ILE A 111 3.06 -19.37 -17.62
N ASP A 112 1.97 -19.90 -17.07
CA ASP A 112 1.24 -21.05 -17.62
C ASP A 112 0.80 -20.81 -19.08
N ILE A 113 0.21 -19.64 -19.37
CA ILE A 113 -0.22 -19.27 -20.72
C ILE A 113 0.98 -19.18 -21.67
N THR A 114 2.10 -18.64 -21.20
CA THR A 114 3.32 -18.52 -21.99
C THR A 114 3.94 -19.90 -22.25
N GLN A 115 4.01 -20.79 -21.26
CA GLN A 115 4.59 -22.12 -21.41
C GLN A 115 3.73 -23.02 -22.31
N SER A 116 2.41 -22.95 -22.17
CA SER A 116 1.46 -23.71 -22.99
C SER A 116 1.26 -23.13 -24.39
N GLN A 117 1.81 -21.93 -24.66
CA GLN A 117 1.62 -21.17 -25.90
C GLN A 117 0.14 -21.02 -26.31
N SER A 118 -0.80 -21.12 -25.35
CA SER A 118 -2.23 -21.20 -25.61
C SER A 118 -3.07 -20.66 -24.46
N TYR A 119 -4.21 -20.04 -24.78
CA TYR A 119 -5.18 -19.59 -23.78
C TYR A 119 -6.36 -20.58 -23.67
N THR A 120 -6.16 -21.63 -22.87
CA THR A 120 -7.11 -22.74 -22.73
C THR A 120 -8.29 -22.43 -21.79
N LYS A 121 -9.33 -23.27 -21.82
CA LYS A 121 -10.45 -23.20 -20.86
C LYS A 121 -10.00 -23.31 -19.40
N ASN A 122 -8.94 -24.07 -19.12
CA ASN A 122 -8.40 -24.17 -17.76
C ASN A 122 -7.84 -22.82 -17.28
N HIS A 123 -7.13 -22.09 -18.16
CA HIS A 123 -6.66 -20.74 -17.86
C HIS A 123 -7.81 -19.77 -17.58
N GLN A 124 -8.89 -19.85 -18.36
CA GLN A 124 -10.10 -19.04 -18.14
C GLN A 124 -10.77 -19.36 -16.79
N LEU A 125 -10.86 -20.63 -16.41
CA LEU A 125 -11.39 -21.03 -15.11
C LEU A 125 -10.51 -20.54 -13.95
N LYS A 126 -9.19 -20.64 -14.06
CA LYS A 126 -8.25 -20.06 -13.08
C LYS A 126 -8.44 -18.55 -12.99
N PHE A 127 -8.50 -17.86 -14.13
CA PHE A 127 -8.71 -16.41 -14.18
C PHE A 127 -10.00 -15.97 -13.50
N LYS A 128 -11.12 -16.67 -13.77
CA LYS A 128 -12.41 -16.36 -13.13
C LYS A 128 -12.33 -16.44 -11.60
N LYS A 129 -11.67 -17.47 -11.06
CA LYS A 129 -11.43 -17.60 -9.60
C LYS A 129 -10.60 -16.44 -9.04
N ILE A 130 -9.59 -15.98 -9.79
CA ILE A 130 -8.76 -14.84 -9.39
C ILE A 130 -9.60 -13.55 -9.34
N ILE A 131 -10.45 -13.31 -10.34
CA ILE A 131 -11.34 -12.14 -10.38
C ILE A 131 -12.35 -12.16 -9.22
N GLU A 132 -12.86 -13.33 -8.85
CA GLU A 132 -13.73 -13.47 -7.67
C GLU A 132 -13.01 -13.05 -6.38
N LYS A 133 -11.74 -13.46 -6.20
CA LYS A 133 -10.90 -12.98 -5.09
C LYS A 133 -10.65 -11.47 -5.16
N GLN A 134 -10.45 -10.91 -6.36
CA GLN A 134 -10.26 -9.47 -6.52
C GLN A 134 -11.46 -8.67 -6.03
N ARG A 135 -12.68 -9.15 -6.32
CA ARG A 135 -13.92 -8.49 -5.90
C ARG A 135 -14.05 -8.43 -4.39
N THR A 136 -13.70 -9.52 -3.70
CA THR A 136 -13.76 -9.55 -2.23
C THR A 136 -12.72 -8.63 -1.60
N LEU A 137 -11.53 -8.49 -2.20
CA LEU A 137 -10.51 -7.54 -1.75
C LEU A 137 -10.92 -6.09 -1.99
N ALA A 138 -11.47 -5.77 -3.17
CA ALA A 138 -11.92 -4.42 -3.49
C ALA A 138 -13.00 -3.92 -2.51
N ALA A 139 -13.89 -4.81 -2.05
CA ALA A 139 -14.91 -4.49 -1.05
C ALA A 139 -14.35 -4.17 0.34
N LYS A 140 -13.10 -4.57 0.64
CA LYS A 140 -12.42 -4.32 1.92
C LYS A 140 -11.61 -3.01 1.95
N SER A 141 -11.64 -2.20 0.89
CA SER A 141 -10.84 -0.97 0.85
C SER A 141 -11.22 -0.02 2.00
N PRO A 142 -10.26 0.41 2.84
CA PRO A 142 -10.52 1.32 3.95
C PRO A 142 -10.70 2.78 3.51
N GLU A 143 -10.39 3.10 2.26
CA GLU A 143 -10.44 4.46 1.72
C GLU A 143 -11.75 4.76 1.01
N ARG A 144 -12.35 5.91 1.34
CA ARG A 144 -13.51 6.44 0.63
C ARG A 144 -13.14 7.14 -0.67
N THR A 145 -11.93 7.68 -0.74
CA THR A 145 -11.41 8.42 -1.91
C THR A 145 -9.93 8.13 -2.05
N GLU A 146 -9.53 7.75 -3.26
CA GLU A 146 -8.15 7.42 -3.58
C GLU A 146 -7.29 8.68 -3.72
N ASN A 147 -6.02 8.59 -3.32
CA ASN A 147 -5.05 9.65 -3.53
C ASN A 147 -4.52 9.60 -4.97
N GLU A 148 -5.03 10.49 -5.81
CA GLU A 148 -4.68 10.55 -7.24
C GLU A 148 -3.18 10.69 -7.49
N LYS A 149 -2.47 11.49 -6.69
CA LYS A 149 -1.01 11.70 -6.87
C LYS A 149 -0.24 10.40 -6.65
N THR A 150 -0.53 9.70 -5.55
CA THR A 150 0.10 8.41 -5.25
C THR A 150 -0.26 7.38 -6.32
N LYS A 151 -1.53 7.34 -6.74
CA LYS A 151 -2.02 6.42 -7.77
C LYS A 151 -1.32 6.64 -9.11
N LEU A 152 -1.18 7.87 -9.57
CA LEU A 152 -0.48 8.21 -10.82
C LEU A 152 0.99 7.78 -10.78
N ALA A 153 1.71 8.09 -9.69
CA ALA A 153 3.09 7.66 -9.52
C ALA A 153 3.23 6.13 -9.54
N CYS A 154 2.31 5.41 -8.89
CA CYS A 154 2.28 3.95 -8.93
C CYS A 154 1.93 3.43 -10.34
N GLN A 155 1.02 4.08 -11.06
CA GLN A 155 0.63 3.69 -12.41
C GLN A 155 1.79 3.80 -13.39
N GLU A 156 2.55 4.89 -13.34
CA GLU A 156 3.77 5.05 -14.15
C GLU A 156 4.79 3.96 -13.84
N ALA A 157 5.00 3.65 -12.55
CA ALA A 157 5.90 2.57 -12.15
C ALA A 157 5.46 1.21 -12.72
N VAL A 158 4.16 0.90 -12.71
CA VAL A 158 3.63 -0.36 -13.27
C VAL A 158 3.74 -0.40 -14.79
N ILE A 159 3.50 0.72 -15.49
CA ILE A 159 3.68 0.79 -16.95
C ILE A 159 5.14 0.49 -17.33
N LYS A 160 6.10 0.99 -16.55
CA LYS A 160 7.54 0.71 -16.74
C LYS A 160 7.89 -0.75 -16.43
N GLU A 161 7.32 -1.34 -15.38
CA GLU A 161 7.54 -2.75 -15.03
C GLU A 161 6.91 -3.72 -16.03
N TYR A 162 5.75 -3.38 -16.61
CA TYR A 162 4.96 -4.22 -17.51
C TYR A 162 4.58 -3.46 -18.78
N PRO A 163 5.54 -3.24 -19.70
CA PRO A 163 5.24 -2.60 -20.97
C PRO A 163 4.35 -3.52 -21.81
N ILE A 164 3.44 -2.94 -22.59
CA ILE A 164 2.47 -3.66 -23.44
C ILE A 164 3.18 -4.68 -24.34
N ASN A 165 4.36 -4.32 -24.85
CA ASN A 165 5.14 -5.15 -25.77
C ASN A 165 5.85 -6.34 -25.11
N SER A 166 5.80 -6.47 -23.77
CA SER A 166 6.40 -7.60 -23.04
C SER A 166 5.47 -8.80 -22.86
N PHE A 167 4.22 -8.69 -23.31
CA PHE A 167 3.21 -9.72 -23.15
C PHE A 167 3.16 -10.64 -24.35
N PHE A 168 3.09 -11.93 -24.08
CA PHE A 168 2.91 -12.96 -25.10
C PHE A 168 1.44 -13.03 -25.50
N ILE A 169 1.15 -13.15 -26.80
CA ILE A 169 -0.20 -13.30 -27.32
C ILE A 169 -0.29 -14.68 -27.97
N PRO A 170 -1.12 -15.60 -27.45
CA PRO A 170 -1.28 -16.90 -28.09
C PRO A 170 -1.93 -16.78 -29.47
N GLY A 171 -1.39 -17.49 -30.47
CA GLY A 171 -2.00 -17.63 -31.80
C GLY A 171 -1.84 -16.43 -32.74
N THR A 172 -0.99 -15.45 -32.40
CA THR A 172 -0.43 -14.47 -33.35
C THR A 172 0.77 -15.04 -34.09
#